data_AF-A0A845JX02-F1
#
_entry.id   AF-A0A845JX02-F1
#
_cell.length_a   1.000
_cell.length_b   1.000
_cell.length_c   1.000
_cell.angle_alpha   90.00
_cell.angle_beta   90.00
_cell.angle_gamma   90.00
#
_symmetry.space_group_name_H-M   'P 1'
#
loop_
_entity.id
_entity.type
_entity.pdbx_description
1 polymer ?
#
loop_
_entity_poly.entity_id
_entity_poly.type
_entity_poly.pdbx_seq_one_letter_code
_entity_poly.pdbx_strand_id
1 'polypeptide(L)'
;MAKKRILWQLFPSYLLIIFTALLAVGGYASNSLRDFYYDRTAEDLKARAWLIERQVVRKNSPFDANFLNSLSRDLGTKTNTRITIIDLSGQVLGDSHEDPSRMDNHADRPEFRT
;
A
#
# COMPACT_ATOMS: atom_id res chain seq x y z
N MET A 1 41.70 -28.25 37.11
CA MET A 1 41.13 -27.20 36.24
C MET A 1 40.73 -27.81 34.90
N ALA A 2 39.49 -28.26 34.70
CA ALA A 2 39.08 -28.88 33.42
C ALA A 2 37.57 -28.74 33.07
N LYS A 3 36.76 -28.03 33.85
CA LYS A 3 35.31 -27.91 33.60
C LYS A 3 34.93 -26.92 32.48
N LYS A 4 35.82 -25.99 32.10
CA LYS A 4 35.53 -24.99 31.06
C LYS A 4 35.51 -25.58 29.64
N ARG A 5 36.28 -26.65 29.36
CA ARG A 5 36.45 -27.20 28.00
C ARG A 5 35.18 -27.82 27.41
N ILE A 6 34.41 -28.56 28.21
CA ILE A 6 33.18 -29.23 27.73
C ILE A 6 32.07 -28.20 27.47
N LEU A 7 31.87 -27.24 28.37
CA LEU A 7 30.88 -26.18 28.20
C LEU A 7 31.20 -25.32 26.96
N TRP A 8 32.47 -25.00 26.72
CA TRP A 8 32.88 -24.22 25.53
C TRP A 8 32.86 -25.02 24.22
N GLN A 9 32.75 -26.35 24.28
CA GLN A 9 32.55 -27.19 23.09
C GLN A 9 31.09 -27.29 22.68
N LEU A 10 30.18 -27.35 23.65
CA LEU A 10 28.74 -27.46 23.40
C LEU A 10 28.07 -26.10 23.21
N PHE A 11 28.49 -25.08 23.97
CA PHE A 11 27.87 -23.76 23.95
C PHE A 11 27.81 -23.12 22.55
N PRO A 12 28.87 -23.14 21.72
CA PRO A 12 28.84 -22.51 20.40
C PRO A 12 27.86 -23.20 19.45
N SER A 13 27.74 -24.53 19.50
CA SER A 13 26.81 -25.26 18.64
C SER A 13 25.36 -24.98 19.01
N TYR A 14 25.04 -24.97 20.31
CA TYR A 14 23.69 -24.60 20.77
C TYR A 14 23.38 -23.12 20.50
N LEU A 15 24.36 -22.22 20.68
CA LEU A 15 24.21 -20.81 20.33
C LEU A 15 23.90 -20.65 18.84
N LEU A 16 24.63 -21.36 17.98
CA LEU A 16 24.44 -21.31 16.53
C LEU A 16 23.06 -21.85 16.14
N ILE A 17 22.60 -22.96 16.76
CA ILE A 17 21.25 -23.48 16.54
C ILE A 17 20.19 -22.43 16.93
N ILE A 18 20.31 -21.84 18.13
CA ILE A 18 19.37 -20.80 18.59
C ILE A 18 19.39 -19.60 17.65
N PHE A 19 20.57 -19.13 17.25
CA PHE A 19 20.70 -17.99 16.35
C PHE A 19 20.09 -18.26 14.98
N THR A 20 20.32 -19.45 14.43
CA THR A 20 19.76 -19.87 13.14
C THR A 20 18.23 -20.00 13.24
N ALA A 21 17.71 -20.58 14.32
CA ALA A 21 16.27 -20.68 14.56
C ALA A 21 15.61 -19.29 14.69
N LEU A 22 16.25 -18.37 15.42
CA LEU A 22 15.77 -16.99 15.57
C LEU A 22 15.76 -16.25 14.23
N LEU A 23 16.81 -16.39 13.42
CA LEU A 23 16.84 -15.79 12.08
C LEU A 23 15.76 -16.38 11.16
N ALA A 24 15.56 -17.69 11.19
CA ALA A 24 14.54 -18.35 10.38
C ALA A 24 13.12 -17.89 10.78
N VAL A 25 12.80 -17.92 12.07
CA VAL A 25 11.49 -17.50 12.58
C VAL A 25 11.28 -15.99 12.40
N GLY A 26 12.30 -15.18 12.71
CA GLY A 26 12.24 -13.73 12.56
C GLY A 26 12.07 -13.30 11.10
N GLY A 27 12.81 -13.93 10.19
CA GLY A 27 12.67 -13.70 8.75
C GLY A 27 11.29 -14.09 8.23
N TYR A 28 10.80 -15.29 8.60
CA TYR A 28 9.47 -15.76 8.22
C TYR A 28 8.36 -14.84 8.76
N ALA A 29 8.42 -14.50 10.04
CA ALA A 29 7.44 -13.62 10.68
C ALA A 29 7.46 -12.22 10.06
N SER A 30 8.64 -11.67 9.75
CA SER A 30 8.77 -10.37 9.10
C SER A 30 8.16 -10.36 7.71
N ASN A 31 8.41 -11.40 6.90
CA ASN A 31 7.84 -11.51 5.57
C ASN A 31 6.31 -11.68 5.63
N SER A 32 5.83 -12.59 6.47
CA SER A 32 4.40 -12.83 6.65
C SER A 32 3.65 -11.58 7.15
N LEU A 33 4.25 -10.82 8.08
CA LEU A 33 3.64 -9.59 8.58
C LEU A 33 3.63 -8.50 7.49
N ARG A 34 4.68 -8.42 6.67
CA ARG A 34 4.76 -7.48 5.55
C ARG A 34 3.68 -7.78 4.51
N ASP A 35 3.54 -9.02 4.10
CA ASP A 35 2.53 -9.44 3.12
C ASP A 35 1.11 -9.16 3.66
N PHE A 36 0.85 -9.55 4.91
CA PHE A 36 -0.41 -9.25 5.58
C PHE A 36 -0.70 -7.74 5.66
N TYR A 37 0.30 -6.92 5.96
CA TYR A 37 0.12 -5.47 6.02
C TYR A 37 -0.24 -4.88 4.66
N TYR A 38 0.44 -5.31 3.58
CA TYR A 38 0.14 -4.85 2.23
C TYR A 38 -1.24 -5.30 1.76
N ASP A 39 -1.60 -6.56 1.98
CA ASP A 39 -2.90 -7.10 1.59
C ASP A 39 -4.04 -6.36 2.31
N ARG A 40 -3.91 -6.14 3.62
CA ARG A 40 -4.90 -5.37 4.39
C ARG A 40 -5.00 -3.91 3.94
N THR A 41 -3.88 -3.30 3.60
CA THR A 41 -3.87 -1.93 3.07
C THR A 41 -4.56 -1.87 1.71
N ALA A 42 -4.32 -2.86 0.83
CA ALA A 42 -4.96 -2.94 -0.46
C ALA A 42 -6.48 -3.17 -0.35
N GLU A 43 -6.92 -4.06 0.54
CA GLU A 43 -8.34 -4.29 0.82
C GLU A 43 -9.04 -3.02 1.34
N ASP A 44 -8.41 -2.28 2.26
CA ASP A 44 -8.94 -1.02 2.80
C ASP A 44 -9.06 0.05 1.70
N LEU A 45 -8.02 0.22 0.88
CA LEU A 45 -8.05 1.15 -0.26
C LEU A 45 -9.15 0.79 -1.27
N LYS A 46 -9.35 -0.50 -1.53
CA LYS A 46 -10.41 -0.99 -2.42
C LYS A 46 -11.80 -0.71 -1.87
N ALA A 47 -12.01 -0.94 -0.57
CA ALA A 47 -13.28 -0.63 0.10
C ALA A 47 -13.59 0.88 0.05
N ARG A 48 -12.58 1.73 0.25
CA ARG A 48 -12.72 3.19 0.08
C ARG A 48 -13.05 3.56 -1.36
N ALA A 49 -12.37 2.97 -2.34
CA ALA A 49 -12.64 3.23 -3.76
C ALA A 49 -14.10 2.91 -4.14
N TRP A 50 -14.64 1.78 -3.69
CA TRP A 50 -16.07 1.42 -3.91
C TRP A 50 -17.05 2.40 -3.26
N LEU A 51 -16.70 2.95 -2.09
CA LEU A 51 -17.54 3.96 -1.43
C LEU A 51 -17.56 5.27 -2.25
N ILE A 52 -16.41 5.66 -2.79
CA ILE A 52 -16.24 6.87 -3.61
C ILE A 52 -16.93 6.71 -4.96
N GLU A 53 -16.80 5.55 -5.61
CA GLU A 53 -17.45 5.21 -6.88
C GLU A 53 -18.95 5.51 -6.82
N ARG A 54 -19.62 5.05 -5.76
CA ARG A 54 -21.06 5.31 -5.56
C ARG A 54 -21.39 6.80 -5.47
N GLN A 55 -20.50 7.62 -4.90
CA GLN A 55 -20.69 9.07 -4.78
C GLN A 55 -20.47 9.78 -6.13
N VAL A 56 -19.51 9.31 -6.92
CA VAL A 56 -19.22 9.83 -8.27
C VAL A 56 -20.38 9.52 -9.22
N VAL A 57 -20.85 8.27 -9.26
CA VAL A 57 -21.91 7.82 -10.18
C VAL A 57 -23.26 8.47 -9.85
N ARG A 58 -23.56 8.68 -8.55
CA ARG A 58 -24.87 9.22 -8.13
C ARG A 58 -25.03 10.72 -8.39
N LYS A 59 -23.93 11.47 -8.61
CA LYS A 59 -23.97 12.94 -8.73
C LYS A 59 -23.91 13.51 -10.14
N ASN A 60 -23.45 12.79 -11.18
CA ASN A 60 -23.11 13.47 -12.44
C ASN A 60 -23.63 12.82 -13.74
N SER A 61 -24.38 13.64 -14.47
CA SER A 61 -24.27 13.84 -15.92
C SER A 61 -24.14 15.35 -16.15
N PRO A 62 -23.20 15.88 -16.96
CA PRO A 62 -21.96 15.30 -17.50
C PRO A 62 -20.81 15.35 -16.47
N PHE A 63 -19.74 14.58 -16.70
CA PHE A 63 -18.53 14.59 -15.86
C PHE A 63 -17.78 15.93 -15.99
N ASP A 64 -18.08 16.89 -15.13
CA ASP A 64 -17.30 18.12 -15.00
C ASP A 64 -15.97 17.83 -14.25
N ALA A 65 -14.85 18.02 -14.93
CA ALA A 65 -13.52 17.82 -14.37
C ALA A 65 -13.27 18.71 -13.12
N ASN A 66 -13.83 19.92 -13.09
CA ASN A 66 -13.70 20.80 -11.92
C ASN A 66 -14.40 20.20 -10.69
N PHE A 67 -15.60 19.64 -10.88
CA PHE A 67 -16.30 18.94 -9.82
C PHE A 67 -15.50 17.72 -9.34
N LEU A 68 -15.02 16.88 -10.27
CA LEU A 68 -14.24 15.68 -9.92
C LEU A 68 -12.96 16.02 -9.14
N ASN A 69 -12.27 17.10 -9.53
CA ASN A 69 -11.10 17.60 -8.81
C ASN A 69 -11.45 18.16 -7.41
N SER A 70 -12.58 18.85 -7.27
CA SER A 70 -13.04 19.32 -5.95
C SER A 70 -13.41 18.14 -5.03
N LEU A 71 -14.04 17.10 -5.60
CA LEU A 71 -14.44 15.90 -4.88
C LEU A 71 -13.23 15.08 -4.44
N SER A 72 -12.23 14.91 -5.30
CA SER A 72 -10.99 14.20 -4.95
C SER A 72 -10.26 14.91 -3.80
N ARG A 73 -10.22 16.25 -3.79
CA ARG A 73 -9.60 17.05 -2.72
C ARG A 73 -10.34 16.94 -1.39
N ASP A 74 -11.67 17.05 -1.39
CA ASP A 74 -12.49 16.92 -0.17
C ASP A 74 -12.36 15.52 0.43
N LEU A 75 -12.50 14.49 -0.41
CA LEU A 75 -12.34 13.10 0.03
C LEU A 75 -10.93 12.81 0.49
N GLY A 76 -9.92 13.28 -0.25
CA GLY A 76 -8.52 13.02 0.08
C GLY A 76 -8.12 13.63 1.42
N THR A 77 -8.66 14.81 1.75
CA THR A 77 -8.48 15.44 3.07
C THR A 77 -9.19 14.65 4.17
N LYS A 78 -10.43 14.20 3.93
CA LYS A 78 -11.21 13.45 4.93
C LYS A 78 -10.66 12.05 5.21
N THR A 79 -10.11 11.38 4.19
CA THR A 79 -9.59 10.02 4.32
C THR A 79 -8.08 9.97 4.56
N ASN A 80 -7.40 11.13 4.48
CA ASN A 80 -5.94 11.24 4.48
C ASN A 80 -5.31 10.26 3.48
N THR A 81 -5.88 10.19 2.28
CA THR A 81 -5.50 9.24 1.21
C THR A 81 -5.42 10.01 -0.09
N ARG A 82 -4.35 9.80 -0.88
CA ARG A 82 -4.29 10.39 -2.22
C ARG A 82 -5.33 9.72 -3.10
N ILE A 83 -6.23 10.51 -3.67
CA ILE A 83 -7.29 10.04 -4.57
C ILE A 83 -7.08 10.70 -5.92
N THR A 84 -7.02 9.88 -6.97
CA THR A 84 -6.86 10.30 -8.35
C THR A 84 -7.99 9.69 -9.17
N ILE A 85 -8.70 10.53 -9.92
CA ILE A 85 -9.79 10.13 -10.82
C ILE A 85 -9.26 10.24 -12.23
N ILE A 86 -9.29 9.13 -12.96
CA ILE A 86 -8.74 8.99 -14.31
C ILE A 86 -9.84 8.52 -15.26
N ASP A 87 -9.74 8.92 -16.53
CA ASP A 87 -10.63 8.42 -17.58
C ASP A 87 -10.08 7.15 -18.25
N LEU A 88 -10.85 6.60 -19.20
CA LEU A 88 -10.49 5.40 -19.96
C LEU A 88 -9.27 5.61 -20.89
N SER A 89 -8.87 6.85 -21.14
CA SER A 89 -7.66 7.19 -21.91
C SER A 89 -6.42 7.35 -21.03
N GLY A 90 -6.59 7.26 -19.71
CA GLY A 90 -5.54 7.50 -18.70
C GLY A 90 -5.35 8.98 -18.35
N GLN A 91 -6.16 9.89 -18.91
CA GLN A 91 -6.11 11.30 -18.56
C GLN A 91 -6.61 11.50 -17.13
N VAL A 92 -5.86 12.26 -16.33
CA VAL A 92 -6.27 12.63 -14.97
C VAL A 92 -7.35 13.70 -15.06
N LEU A 93 -8.52 13.41 -14.47
CA LEU A 93 -9.67 14.32 -14.37
C LEU A 93 -9.74 15.03 -13.00
N GLY A 94 -9.09 14.49 -11.97
CA GLY A 94 -9.06 15.06 -10.62
C GLY A 94 -8.00 14.40 -9.75
N ASP A 95 -7.28 15.18 -8.93
CA ASP A 95 -6.28 14.65 -7.99
C ASP A 95 -6.34 15.42 -6.67
N SER A 96 -6.27 14.70 -5.56
CA SER A 96 -6.40 15.29 -4.22
C SER A 96 -5.19 16.12 -3.80
N HIS A 97 -4.01 15.88 -4.38
CA HIS A 97 -2.76 16.54 -4.04
C HIS A 97 -2.32 17.55 -5.10
N GLU A 98 -2.34 17.14 -6.37
CA GLU A 98 -1.79 17.89 -7.49
C GLU A 98 -2.89 18.48 -8.39
N ASP A 99 -2.47 19.37 -9.28
CA ASP A 99 -3.34 19.91 -10.31
C ASP A 99 -3.36 18.95 -11.51
N PRO A 100 -4.53 18.37 -11.89
CA PRO A 100 -4.64 17.46 -13.02
C PRO A 100 -4.08 18.01 -14.34
N SER A 101 -4.12 19.34 -14.54
CA SER A 101 -3.63 19.99 -15.76
C SER A 101 -2.10 19.96 -15.90
N ARG A 102 -1.39 19.67 -14.80
CA ARG A 102 0.07 19.61 -14.74
C ARG A 102 0.61 18.18 -14.69
N MET A 103 -0.27 17.19 -14.68
CA MET A 103 0.09 15.78 -14.53
C MET A 103 0.18 15.12 -15.90
N ASP A 104 1.13 14.21 -16.04
CA ASP A 104 1.22 13.35 -17.22
C ASP A 104 0.04 12.37 -17.29
N ASN A 105 -0.28 11.89 -18.48
CA ASN A 105 -1.26 10.82 -18.66
C ASN A 105 -0.78 9.55 -17.91
N HIS A 106 -1.70 8.91 -17.19
CA HIS A 106 -1.45 7.76 -16.33
C HIS A 106 -1.68 6.40 -17.01
N ALA A 107 -1.92 6.36 -18.33
CA ALA A 107 -2.15 5.12 -19.09
C ALA A 107 -1.02 4.08 -18.99
N ASP A 108 0.21 4.52 -18.73
CA ASP A 108 1.37 3.63 -18.62
C ASP A 108 1.62 3.11 -17.20
N ARG A 109 0.84 3.56 -16.22
CA ARG A 109 1.01 3.16 -14.84
C ARG A 109 0.57 1.71 -14.61
N PRO A 110 1.29 0.95 -13.77
CA PRO A 110 0.95 -0.44 -13.49
C PRO A 110 -0.44 -0.58 -12.84
N GLU A 111 -0.90 0.43 -12.09
CA GLU A 111 -2.26 0.44 -11.53
C GLU A 111 -3.38 0.62 -12.56
N PHE A 112 -3.08 1.13 -13.76
CA PHE A 112 -4.05 1.28 -14.86
C PHE A 112 -4.04 0.05 -15.79
N ARG A 113 -2.85 -0.50 -16.03
CA ARG A 113 -2.62 -1.70 -16.82
C ARG A 113 -2.92 -2.95 -15.99
N THR A 114 -4.21 -3.23 -15.76
CA THR A 114 -4.63 -4.50 -15.14
C THR A 114 -4.29 -5.68 -16.03
#